data_AF-A0AAF0TUQ3-F1
#
_entry.id   AF-A0AAF0TUQ3-F1
#
_cell.length_a   1.000
_cell.length_b   1.000
_cell.length_c   1.000
_cell.angle_alpha   90.00
_cell.angle_beta   90.00
_cell.angle_gamma   90.00
#
_symmetry.space_group_name_H-M   'P 1'
#
loop_
_entity.id
_entity.type
_entity.pdbx_description
1 polymer ?
#
loop_
_entity_poly.entity_id
_entity_poly.type
_entity_poly.pdbx_seq_one_letter_code
_entity_poly.pdbx_strand_id
1 'polypeptide(L)'
;MSVHYNPGKANVVADALSRLSTGSVAHVKEERKELVKDVHRLALLGVCLMSISNCGVTVQNGAESSLVAEVKEKQDNDPILLQLNGVVHQQRVEVFSQRGDGLLCYQGRLCVLDVGELRQQILAESHNSRYSIHPSATKMYRDLRDVFWWNSMKRDIVDFVAKCPNCQ
;
A
#
# COMPACT_ATOMS: atom_id res chain seq x y z
N MET A 1 -20.99 -23.74 24.45
CA MET A 1 -21.53 -22.51 25.06
C MET A 1 -22.02 -21.62 23.90
N SER A 2 -23.32 -21.62 23.59
CA SER A 2 -23.87 -20.78 22.53
C SER A 2 -24.35 -19.47 23.14
N VAL A 3 -23.73 -18.35 22.78
CA VAL A 3 -24.17 -17.03 23.23
C VAL A 3 -25.27 -16.56 22.28
N HIS A 4 -26.51 -16.59 22.75
CA HIS A 4 -27.65 -16.03 22.02
C HIS A 4 -27.68 -14.51 22.20
N TYR A 5 -27.32 -13.78 21.15
CA TYR A 5 -27.37 -12.32 21.09
C TYR A 5 -28.81 -11.85 20.85
N ASN A 6 -29.33 -11.02 21.75
CA ASN A 6 -30.66 -10.40 21.62
C ASN A 6 -30.50 -8.87 21.53
N PRO A 7 -30.73 -8.24 20.36
CA PRO A 7 -30.61 -6.80 20.20
C PRO A 7 -31.68 -6.05 21.02
N GLY A 8 -31.33 -4.90 21.59
CA GLY A 8 -32.26 -4.09 22.40
C GLY A 8 -31.64 -3.43 23.62
N LYS A 9 -32.50 -2.98 24.55
CA LYS A 9 -32.11 -2.16 25.72
C LYS A 9 -31.01 -2.75 26.61
N ALA A 10 -30.80 -4.07 26.59
CA ALA A 10 -29.74 -4.72 27.36
C ALA A 10 -28.34 -4.59 26.71
N ASN A 11 -28.26 -4.35 25.40
CA ASN A 11 -27.01 -4.28 24.63
C ASN A 11 -26.76 -2.90 24.02
N VAL A 12 -27.33 -1.84 24.58
CA VAL A 12 -27.26 -0.47 24.02
C VAL A 12 -25.84 -0.01 23.71
N VAL A 13 -24.86 -0.36 24.56
CA VAL A 13 -23.45 0.02 24.34
C VAL A 13 -22.84 -0.77 23.18
N ALA A 14 -23.06 -2.07 23.10
CA ALA A 14 -22.59 -2.92 22.00
C ALA A 14 -23.29 -2.58 20.67
N ASP A 15 -24.59 -2.31 20.72
CA ASP A 15 -25.39 -1.83 19.59
C ASP A 15 -24.94 -0.44 19.14
N ALA A 16 -24.59 0.47 20.07
CA ALA A 16 -24.08 1.80 19.74
C ALA A 16 -22.68 1.75 19.11
N LEU A 17 -21.81 0.86 19.57
CA LEU A 17 -20.48 0.65 18.97
C LEU A 17 -20.54 -0.09 17.63
N SER A 18 -21.57 -0.92 17.40
CA SER A 18 -21.82 -1.55 16.10
C SER A 18 -22.47 -0.62 15.07
N ARG A 19 -23.03 0.51 15.52
CA ARG A 19 -23.59 1.56 14.64
C ARG A 19 -22.47 2.43 14.11
N LEU A 20 -21.69 1.87 13.19
CA LEU A 20 -20.88 2.67 12.28
C LEU A 20 -21.83 3.58 11.50
N SER A 21 -21.67 4.89 11.66
CA SER A 21 -22.48 5.90 10.97
C SER A 21 -22.17 5.85 9.47
N THR A 22 -22.89 4.99 8.76
CA THR A 22 -23.01 5.12 7.30
C THR A 22 -23.63 6.49 7.06
N GLY A 23 -22.87 7.39 6.43
CA GLY A 23 -23.32 8.76 6.14
C GLY A 23 -24.67 8.77 5.41
N SER A 24 -25.35 9.91 5.35
CA SER A 24 -26.70 9.99 4.76
C SER A 24 -26.73 9.51 3.30
N VAL A 25 -27.40 8.38 3.06
CA VAL A 25 -27.63 7.79 1.72
C VAL A 25 -28.99 8.24 1.15
N ALA A 26 -29.65 9.21 1.81
CA ALA A 26 -31.01 9.64 1.46
C ALA A 26 -31.12 10.22 0.03
N HIS A 27 -30.02 10.72 -0.53
CA HIS A 27 -29.96 11.32 -1.87
C HIS A 27 -29.45 10.36 -2.96
N VAL A 28 -29.18 9.10 -2.61
CA VAL A 28 -28.62 8.10 -3.54
C VAL A 28 -29.75 7.22 -4.09
N LYS A 29 -29.78 7.07 -5.42
CA LYS A 29 -30.73 6.16 -6.11
C LYS A 29 -30.62 4.74 -5.53
N GLU A 30 -31.76 4.06 -5.39
CA GLU A 30 -31.85 2.73 -4.76
C GLU A 30 -30.82 1.74 -5.33
N GLU A 31 -30.67 1.72 -6.65
CA GLU A 31 -29.72 0.89 -7.40
C GLU A 31 -28.25 1.11 -7.05
N ARG A 32 -27.89 2.26 -6.47
CA ARG A 32 -26.50 2.63 -6.10
C ARG A 32 -26.24 2.56 -4.60
N LYS A 33 -27.25 2.24 -3.78
CA LYS A 33 -27.10 2.18 -2.32
C LYS A 33 -26.12 1.11 -1.88
N GLU A 34 -26.13 -0.05 -2.53
CA GLU A 34 -25.21 -1.14 -2.18
C GLU A 34 -23.76 -0.76 -2.47
N LEU A 35 -23.51 -0.13 -3.62
CA LEU A 35 -22.20 0.40 -3.97
C LEU A 35 -21.70 1.45 -2.97
N VAL A 36 -22.57 2.33 -2.48
CA VAL A 36 -22.21 3.33 -1.47
C VAL A 36 -21.87 2.67 -0.12
N LYS A 37 -22.56 1.59 0.25
CA LYS A 37 -22.19 0.81 1.45
C LYS A 37 -20.82 0.17 1.28
N ASP A 38 -20.53 -0.41 0.12
CA ASP A 38 -19.22 -1.02 -0.17
C ASP A 38 -18.10 0.02 -0.13
N VAL A 39 -18.30 1.19 -0.75
CA VAL A 39 -17.35 2.31 -0.69
C VAL A 39 -17.11 2.78 0.75
N HIS A 40 -18.17 2.87 1.56
CA HIS A 40 -18.04 3.25 2.97
C HIS A 40 -17.30 2.17 3.77
N ARG A 41 -17.56 0.89 3.48
CA ARG A 41 -16.88 -0.24 4.12
C ARG A 41 -15.39 -0.26 3.79
N LEU A 42 -15.02 0.09 2.57
CA LEU A 42 -13.63 0.29 2.15
C LEU A 42 -12.99 1.46 2.91
N ALA A 43 -13.68 2.60 3.01
CA ALA A 43 -13.17 3.75 3.77
C ALA A 43 -12.89 3.42 5.24
N LEU A 44 -13.73 2.58 5.88
CA LEU A 44 -13.51 2.09 7.24
C LEU A 44 -12.29 1.17 7.38
N LEU A 45 -11.90 0.48 6.30
CA LEU A 45 -10.66 -0.29 6.23
C LEU A 45 -9.44 0.59 5.91
N GLY A 46 -9.60 1.91 5.97
CA GLY A 46 -8.56 2.87 5.63
C GLY A 46 -8.36 3.03 4.14
N VAL A 47 -9.26 2.56 3.28
CA VAL A 47 -9.09 2.64 1.82
C VAL A 47 -9.67 3.95 1.28
N CYS A 48 -8.81 4.83 0.76
CA CYS A 48 -9.17 6.06 0.06
C CYS A 48 -9.33 5.79 -1.45
N LEU A 49 -10.49 6.18 -2.00
CA LEU A 49 -10.73 6.19 -3.44
C LEU A 49 -10.45 7.58 -3.99
N MET A 50 -9.43 7.71 -4.85
CA MET A 50 -9.14 8.96 -5.55
C MET A 50 -9.62 8.89 -6.99
N SER A 51 -10.35 9.92 -7.42
CA SER A 51 -10.74 10.09 -8.82
C SER A 51 -9.59 10.71 -9.59
N ILE A 52 -9.03 9.97 -10.55
CA ILE A 52 -8.13 10.54 -11.54
C ILE A 52 -9.01 11.07 -12.67
N SER A 53 -8.85 12.36 -12.99
CA SER A 53 -9.58 13.00 -14.09
C SER A 53 -9.46 12.16 -15.36
N ASN A 54 -10.62 11.69 -15.82
CA ASN A 54 -10.88 10.78 -16.95
C ASN A 54 -10.60 9.28 -16.69
N CYS A 55 -11.60 8.64 -16.09
CA CYS A 55 -11.94 7.21 -16.16
C CYS A 55 -11.18 6.21 -15.26
N GLY A 56 -10.46 6.65 -14.22
CA GLY A 56 -9.86 5.76 -13.24
C GLY A 56 -10.24 6.10 -11.80
N VAL A 57 -10.62 5.09 -11.02
CA VAL A 57 -10.64 5.18 -9.55
C VAL A 57 -9.41 4.43 -9.04
N THR A 58 -8.48 5.14 -8.41
CA THR A 58 -7.32 4.50 -7.77
C THR A 58 -7.63 4.24 -6.31
N VAL A 59 -7.34 3.01 -5.87
CA VAL A 59 -7.46 2.55 -4.50
C VAL A 59 -6.13 2.84 -3.80
N GLN A 60 -6.13 3.77 -2.85
CA GLN A 60 -4.99 4.03 -1.98
C GLN A 60 -5.34 3.62 -0.56
N ASN A 61 -4.43 2.95 0.14
CA ASN A 61 -4.57 2.81 1.58
C ASN A 61 -4.20 4.18 2.20
N GLY A 62 -5.15 4.83 2.87
CA GLY A 62 -5.05 6.14 3.51
C GLY A 62 -4.25 6.15 4.80
N ALA A 63 -3.79 4.99 5.26
CA ALA A 63 -2.56 4.95 6.04
C ALA A 63 -1.41 5.18 5.05
N GLU A 64 -0.82 6.38 5.01
CA GLU A 64 0.53 6.50 4.46
C GLU A 64 1.37 5.40 5.09
N SER A 65 1.84 4.45 4.26
CA SER A 65 2.65 3.35 4.78
C SER A 65 3.86 3.98 5.46
N SER A 66 4.09 3.64 6.72
CA SER A 66 5.27 4.10 7.48
C SER A 66 6.57 3.78 6.75
N LEU A 67 6.55 2.76 5.87
CA LEU A 67 7.68 2.41 5.00
C LEU A 67 7.99 3.50 3.98
N VAL A 68 6.99 4.21 3.43
CA VAL A 68 7.25 5.32 2.49
C VAL A 68 7.93 6.48 3.20
N ALA A 69 7.52 6.76 4.44
CA ALA A 69 8.17 7.76 5.29
C ALA A 69 9.62 7.33 5.63
N GLU A 70 9.84 6.06 5.94
CA GLU A 70 11.17 5.52 6.23
C GLU A 70 12.08 5.52 4.99
N VAL A 71 11.55 5.18 3.79
CA VAL A 71 12.28 5.30 2.51
C VAL A 71 12.80 6.73 2.35
N LYS A 72 11.92 7.72 2.59
CA LYS A 72 12.27 9.14 2.45
C LYS A 72 13.43 9.52 3.37
N GLU A 73 13.34 9.16 4.65
CA GLU A 73 14.38 9.45 5.63
C GLU A 73 15.73 8.80 5.27
N LYS A 74 15.71 7.55 4.79
CA LYS A 74 16.95 6.85 4.40
C LYS A 74 17.53 7.43 3.10
N GLN A 75 16.71 7.95 2.18
CA GLN A 75 17.16 8.59 0.93
C GLN A 75 18.00 9.84 1.17
N ASP A 76 17.70 10.61 2.19
CA ASP A 76 18.47 11.82 2.55
C ASP A 76 19.88 11.50 3.08
N ASN A 77 20.13 10.25 3.49
CA ASN A 77 21.40 9.84 4.09
C ASN A 77 22.31 9.06 3.13
N ASP A 78 21.87 8.73 1.91
CA ASP A 78 22.66 7.93 0.96
C ASP A 78 23.52 8.83 0.05
N PRO A 79 24.85 8.76 0.14
CA PRO A 79 25.75 9.62 -0.64
C PRO A 79 25.71 9.34 -2.15
N ILE A 80 25.36 8.13 -2.59
CA ILE A 80 25.21 7.77 -4.01
C ILE A 80 23.93 8.41 -4.56
N LEU A 81 22.83 8.38 -3.79
CA LEU A 81 21.59 9.02 -4.21
C LEU A 81 21.64 10.55 -4.13
N LEU A 82 22.35 11.12 -3.16
CA LEU A 82 22.58 12.57 -3.12
C LEU A 82 23.34 13.05 -4.36
N GLN A 83 24.34 12.27 -4.82
CA GLN A 83 25.04 12.54 -6.08
C GLN A 83 24.12 12.39 -7.30
N LEU A 84 23.31 11.34 -7.36
CA LEU A 84 22.32 11.15 -8.43
C LEU A 84 21.27 12.26 -8.44
N ASN A 85 20.80 12.75 -7.29
CA ASN A 85 19.87 13.87 -7.20
C ASN A 85 20.47 15.16 -7.78
N GLY A 86 21.74 15.44 -7.48
CA GLY A 86 22.47 16.56 -8.07
C GLY A 86 22.58 16.47 -9.59
N VAL A 87 22.81 15.26 -10.12
CA VAL A 87 22.87 14.99 -11.57
C VAL A 87 21.48 15.08 -12.22
N VAL A 88 20.43 14.60 -11.56
CA VAL A 88 19.02 14.70 -12.04
C VAL A 88 18.56 16.16 -12.10
N HIS A 89 19.00 17.01 -11.17
CA HIS A 89 18.74 18.45 -11.24
C HIS A 89 19.51 19.16 -12.37
N GLN A 90 20.66 18.64 -12.78
CA GLN A 90 21.51 19.25 -13.82
C GLN A 90 21.30 18.69 -15.23
N GLN A 91 20.80 17.45 -15.35
CA GLN A 91 20.52 16.80 -16.62
C GLN A 91 19.10 16.21 -16.59
N ARG A 92 18.30 16.56 -17.61
CA ARG A 92 17.03 15.92 -17.95
C ARG A 92 17.27 14.46 -18.37
N VAL A 93 17.68 13.61 -17.43
CA VAL A 93 17.66 12.15 -17.60
C VAL A 93 16.22 11.73 -17.29
N GLU A 94 15.42 11.53 -18.34
CA GLU A 94 14.00 11.14 -18.25
C GLU A 94 13.74 9.81 -17.50
N VAL A 95 14.79 9.15 -17.01
CA VAL A 95 14.72 7.83 -16.39
C VAL A 95 14.62 7.90 -14.86
N PHE A 96 15.26 8.88 -14.23
CA PHE A 96 15.17 9.13 -12.80
C PHE A 96 14.54 10.49 -12.55
N SER A 97 13.44 10.52 -11.80
CA SER A 97 12.72 11.74 -11.47
C SER A 97 12.54 11.87 -9.97
N GLN A 98 12.55 13.10 -9.48
CA GLN A 98 12.19 13.38 -8.10
C GLN A 98 10.70 13.70 -8.05
N ARG A 99 9.96 13.00 -7.20
CA ARG A 99 8.55 13.29 -6.92
C ARG A 99 8.48 14.55 -6.03
N GLY A 100 7.36 15.28 -6.06
CA GLY A 100 7.20 16.55 -5.34
C GLY A 100 7.35 16.48 -3.82
N ASP A 101 7.42 15.27 -3.25
CA ASP A 101 7.70 14.99 -1.84
C ASP A 101 9.20 14.71 -1.57
N GLY A 102 10.07 14.81 -2.57
CA GLY A 102 11.52 14.57 -2.47
C GLY A 102 11.95 13.13 -2.81
N LEU A 103 11.01 12.20 -3.02
CA LEU A 103 11.32 10.79 -3.27
C LEU A 103 11.88 10.55 -4.67
N LEU A 104 12.94 9.75 -4.76
CA LEU A 104 13.52 9.34 -6.04
C LEU A 104 12.66 8.23 -6.68
N CYS A 105 12.30 8.44 -7.95
CA CYS A 105 11.59 7.49 -8.77
C CYS A 105 12.42 7.07 -9.99
N TYR A 106 12.39 5.79 -10.36
CA TYR A 106 12.89 5.27 -11.64
C TYR A 106 11.71 4.89 -12.52
N GLN A 107 11.54 5.55 -13.67
CA GLN A 107 10.41 5.33 -14.59
C GLN A 107 9.03 5.34 -13.89
N GLY A 108 8.85 6.23 -12.92
CA GLY A 108 7.62 6.36 -12.13
C GLY A 108 7.46 5.37 -10.96
N ARG A 109 8.47 4.54 -10.68
CA ARG A 109 8.49 3.58 -9.56
C ARG A 109 9.40 4.09 -8.44
N LEU A 110 9.02 3.90 -7.19
CA LEU A 110 9.80 4.31 -6.03
C LEU A 110 11.12 3.54 -5.94
N CYS A 111 12.23 4.27 -5.92
CA CYS A 111 13.56 3.69 -5.73
C CYS A 111 13.74 3.27 -4.27
N VAL A 112 13.89 1.97 -4.03
CA VAL A 112 14.15 1.43 -2.68
C VAL A 112 15.65 1.31 -2.45
N LEU A 113 16.12 2.04 -1.47
CA LEU A 113 17.52 2.03 -1.06
C LEU A 113 17.95 0.70 -0.45
N ASP A 114 19.25 0.42 -0.53
CA ASP A 114 19.90 -0.67 0.22
C ASP A 114 20.34 -0.21 1.62
N VAL A 115 19.52 0.63 2.25
CA VAL A 115 19.82 1.25 3.53
C VAL A 115 18.76 0.79 4.52
N GLY A 116 19.19 0.10 5.58
CA GLY A 116 18.29 -0.53 6.54
C GLY A 116 17.63 -1.82 6.02
N GLU A 117 16.73 -2.39 6.81
CA GLU A 117 16.01 -3.64 6.47
C GLU A 117 14.80 -3.40 5.54
N LEU A 118 14.71 -2.22 4.93
CA LEU A 118 13.54 -1.76 4.17
C LEU A 118 13.17 -2.68 3.00
N ARG A 119 14.17 -3.18 2.25
CA ARG A 119 13.94 -4.19 1.20
C ARG A 119 13.35 -5.46 1.78
N GLN A 120 13.85 -5.93 2.93
CA GLN A 120 13.30 -7.10 3.61
C GLN A 120 11.89 -6.86 4.12
N GLN A 121 11.58 -5.68 4.66
CA GLN A 121 10.24 -5.33 5.11
C GLN A 121 9.24 -5.34 3.95
N ILE A 122 9.58 -4.76 2.80
CA ILE A 122 8.73 -4.78 1.60
C ILE A 122 8.47 -6.22 1.14
N LEU A 123 9.52 -7.06 1.11
CA LEU A 123 9.42 -8.47 0.76
C LEU A 123 8.55 -9.24 1.77
N ALA A 124 8.75 -9.00 3.07
CA ALA A 124 8.02 -9.63 4.15
C ALA A 124 6.55 -9.23 4.17
N GLU A 125 6.22 -7.95 3.99
CA GLU A 125 4.83 -7.50 3.89
C GLU A 125 4.14 -8.12 2.68
N SER A 126 4.82 -8.14 1.53
CA SER A 126 4.28 -8.70 0.30
C SER A 126 4.08 -10.22 0.37
N HIS A 127 4.93 -10.94 1.11
CA HIS A 127 4.88 -12.39 1.22
C HIS A 127 4.02 -12.90 2.38
N ASN A 128 4.09 -12.23 3.53
CA ASN A 128 3.51 -12.66 4.80
C ASN A 128 2.24 -11.90 5.19
N SER A 129 1.78 -10.94 4.37
CA SER A 129 0.46 -10.34 4.57
C SER A 129 -0.61 -11.43 4.60
N ARG A 130 -1.57 -11.28 5.51
CA ARG A 130 -2.68 -12.23 5.72
C ARG A 130 -3.46 -12.52 4.42
N TYR A 131 -3.37 -11.63 3.44
CA TYR A 131 -4.06 -11.71 2.16
C TYR A 131 -3.18 -12.22 1.01
N SER A 132 -1.87 -12.36 1.21
CA SER A 132 -0.94 -12.66 0.12
C SER A 132 -0.92 -14.13 -0.30
N ILE A 133 -1.46 -15.06 0.50
CA ILE A 133 -1.45 -16.52 0.29
C ILE A 133 -0.09 -16.98 -0.24
N HIS A 134 0.98 -16.65 0.49
CA HIS A 134 2.37 -17.05 0.17
C HIS A 134 2.68 -17.04 -1.33
N PRO A 135 2.71 -15.85 -1.94
CA PRO A 135 2.78 -15.71 -3.39
C PRO A 135 4.11 -16.24 -3.92
N SER A 136 4.08 -16.90 -5.08
CA SER A 136 5.29 -17.33 -5.78
C SER A 136 6.16 -16.13 -6.15
N ALA A 137 7.47 -16.35 -6.33
CA ALA A 137 8.42 -15.30 -6.69
C ALA A 137 7.99 -14.50 -7.94
N THR A 138 7.39 -15.16 -8.93
CA THR A 138 6.87 -14.51 -10.13
C THR A 138 5.71 -13.57 -9.82
N LYS A 139 4.76 -13.98 -8.96
CA LYS A 139 3.63 -13.15 -8.54
C LYS A 139 4.13 -11.95 -7.73
N MET A 140 4.99 -12.20 -6.74
CA MET A 140 5.61 -11.13 -5.94
C MET A 140 6.32 -10.09 -6.81
N TYR A 141 7.11 -10.53 -7.79
CA TYR A 141 7.79 -9.59 -8.69
C TYR A 141 6.79 -8.77 -9.52
N ARG A 142 5.70 -9.36 -10.01
CA ARG A 142 4.68 -8.63 -10.76
C ARG A 142 3.98 -7.59 -9.90
N ASP A 143 3.66 -7.94 -8.66
CA ASP A 143 2.93 -7.05 -7.75
C ASP A 143 3.84 -5.88 -7.27
N LEU A 144 5.11 -6.17 -6.97
CA LEU A 144 6.05 -5.17 -6.46
C LEU A 144 6.59 -4.23 -7.53
N ARG A 145 6.85 -4.73 -8.75
CA ARG A 145 7.53 -3.94 -9.78
C ARG A 145 6.73 -2.71 -10.22
N ASP A 146 5.42 -2.70 -10.03
CA ASP A 146 4.56 -1.61 -10.49
C ASP A 146 4.69 -0.38 -9.56
N VAL A 147 5.13 -0.59 -8.31
CA VAL A 147 5.28 0.47 -7.30
C VAL A 147 6.74 0.72 -6.94
N PHE A 148 7.55 -0.33 -6.81
CA PHE A 148 8.92 -0.27 -6.32
C PHE A 148 9.95 -0.69 -7.36
N TRP A 149 11.17 -0.19 -7.19
CA TRP A 149 12.32 -0.56 -7.98
C TRP A 149 13.60 -0.52 -7.15
N TRP A 150 14.46 -1.54 -7.29
CA TRP A 150 15.83 -1.54 -6.78
C TRP A 150 16.72 -2.50 -7.57
N ASN A 151 18.04 -2.38 -7.38
CA ASN A 151 19.01 -3.25 -8.04
C ASN A 151 18.82 -4.71 -7.58
N SER A 152 18.84 -5.66 -8.51
CA SER A 152 18.69 -7.10 -8.20
C SER A 152 17.36 -7.54 -7.56
N MET A 153 16.29 -6.72 -7.62
CA MET A 153 14.96 -7.03 -7.08
C MET A 153 14.45 -8.45 -7.36
N LYS A 154 14.62 -8.96 -8.59
CA LYS A 154 14.21 -10.33 -8.95
C LYS A 154 14.96 -11.40 -8.16
N ARG A 155 16.27 -11.22 -7.94
CA ARG A 155 17.12 -12.15 -7.19
C ARG A 155 16.69 -12.18 -5.73
N ASP A 156 16.53 -11.00 -5.13
CA ASP A 156 16.15 -10.87 -3.72
C ASP A 156 14.78 -11.52 -3.44
N ILE A 157 13.82 -11.37 -4.36
CA ILE A 157 12.51 -12.03 -4.25
C ILE A 157 12.65 -13.55 -4.29
N VAL A 158 13.44 -14.09 -5.22
CA VAL A 158 13.67 -15.55 -5.31
C VAL A 158 14.32 -16.07 -4.04
N ASP A 159 15.36 -15.39 -3.57
CA ASP A 159 16.09 -15.77 -2.35
C ASP A 159 15.20 -15.69 -1.10
N PHE A 160 14.29 -14.70 -1.05
CA PHE A 160 13.33 -14.56 0.04
C PHE A 160 12.29 -15.68 0.06
N VAL A 161 11.68 -15.97 -1.08
CA VAL A 161 10.67 -17.04 -1.20
C VAL A 161 11.30 -18.42 -0.93
N ALA A 162 12.53 -18.67 -1.39
CA ALA A 162 13.24 -19.93 -1.15
C ALA A 162 13.51 -20.21 0.35
N LYS A 163 13.58 -19.16 1.17
CA LYS A 163 13.76 -19.25 2.63
C LYS A 163 12.45 -19.45 3.38
N CYS A 164 11.29 -19.37 2.72
CA CYS A 164 9.99 -19.52 3.36
C CYS A 164 9.67 -21.01 3.60
N PRO A 165 9.52 -21.47 4.86
CA PRO A 165 9.22 -22.87 5.16
C PRO A 165 7.82 -23.30 4.68
N ASN A 166 6.89 -22.36 4.50
CA ASN A 166 5.54 -22.65 4.00
C ASN A 166 5.49 -22.76 2.46
N CYS A 167 6.55 -22.37 1.75
CA CYS A 167 6.63 -22.37 0.29
C CYS A 167 7.55 -23.46 -0.27
N GLN A 168 8.25 -24.20 0.61
CA GLN A 168 9.05 -25.38 0.26
C GLN A 168 8.15 -26.60 0.15
#